data_AF-A0A9E2X9Z8-F1
#
_entry.id   AF-A0A9E2X9Z8-F1
#
_cell.length_a   1.000
_cell.length_b   1.000
_cell.length_c   1.000
_cell.angle_alpha   90.00
_cell.angle_beta   90.00
_cell.angle_gamma   90.00
#
_symmetry.space_group_name_H-M   'P 1'
#
loop_
_entity.id
_entity.type
_entity.pdbx_description
1 polymer ?
#
loop_
_entity_poly.entity_id
_entity_poly.type
_entity_poly.pdbx_seq_one_letter_code
_entity_poly.pdbx_strand_id
1 'polypeptide(L)' 'MGSFSLMHWIVVLAIILILFGAGKLPRVMGDFAKGIKAFKAGMKEEDEAETTPPAQVPPPGAAASAAAPAGAADRPREHV' A
#
# COMPACT_ATOMS: atom_id res chain seq x y z
N MET A 1 -24.11 -19.70 -24.56
CA MET A 1 -24.46 -18.28 -24.37
C MET A 1 -23.80 -17.78 -23.07
N GLY A 2 -22.51 -17.46 -23.06
CA GLY A 2 -21.79 -17.13 -21.82
C GLY A 2 -20.49 -16.35 -22.01
N SER A 3 -19.95 -16.35 -23.24
CA SER A 3 -18.69 -15.70 -23.59
C SER A 3 -18.79 -14.17 -23.73
N PHE A 4 -20.00 -13.62 -23.83
CA PHE A 4 -20.21 -12.17 -23.98
C PHE A 4 -20.21 -11.42 -22.64
N SER A 5 -20.52 -12.05 -21.52
CA SER A 5 -20.65 -11.34 -20.24
C SER A 5 -19.29 -10.95 -19.66
N LEU A 6 -18.34 -11.90 -19.61
CA LEU A 6 -17.03 -11.64 -19.03
C LEU A 6 -16.16 -10.73 -19.91
N MET A 7 -16.18 -10.94 -21.23
CA MET A 7 -15.45 -10.09 -22.18
C MET A 7 -16.03 -8.68 -22.26
N HIS A 8 -17.35 -8.50 -22.15
CA HIS A 8 -17.96 -7.17 -22.10
C HIS A 8 -17.51 -6.36 -20.88
N TRP A 9 -17.47 -6.98 -19.70
CA TRP A 9 -16.98 -6.32 -18.49
C TRP A 9 -15.52 -5.86 -18.60
N ILE A 10 -14.64 -6.65 -19.22
CA ILE A 10 -13.25 -6.25 -19.48
C ILE A 10 -13.19 -5.06 -20.44
N VAL A 11 -13.98 -5.07 -21.52
CA VAL A 11 -14.02 -3.99 -22.52
C VAL A 11 -14.54 -2.69 -21.88
N VAL A 12 -15.58 -2.76 -21.06
CA VAL A 12 -16.12 -1.58 -20.34
C VAL A 12 -15.06 -1.01 -19.39
N LEU A 13 -14.36 -1.87 -18.64
CA LEU A 13 -13.31 -1.43 -17.72
C LEU A 13 -12.14 -0.77 -18.45
N ALA A 14 -11.76 -1.30 -19.62
CA ALA A 14 -10.74 -0.71 -20.47
C ALA A 14 -11.14 0.69 -20.97
N ILE A 15 -12.39 0.88 -21.40
CA ILE A 15 -12.88 2.20 -21.83
C ILE A 15 -12.86 3.20 -20.67
N ILE A 16 -13.30 2.80 -19.48
CA ILE A 16 -13.26 3.68 -18.28
C ILE A 16 -11.82 4.07 -17.95
N LEU A 17 -10.88 3.12 -18.01
CA LEU A 17 -9.45 3.40 -17.80
C LEU A 17 -8.88 4.38 -18.84
N ILE A 18 -9.34 4.32 -20.08
CA ILE A 18 -8.91 5.24 -21.15
C ILE A 18 -9.50 6.63 -20.93
N LEU A 19 -10.78 6.75 -20.55
CA LEU A 19 -11.44 8.03 -20.28
C LEU A 19 -10.89 8.72 -19.02
N PHE A 20 -10.65 7.97 -17.95
CA PHE A 20 -10.13 8.49 -16.69
C PHE A 20 -8.60 8.59 -16.68
N GLY A 21 -7.91 7.78 -17.48
CA GLY A 21 -6.46 7.66 -17.50
C GLY A 21 -5.89 6.91 -16.28
N ALA A 22 -4.67 6.38 -16.42
CA ALA A 22 -3.97 5.64 -15.36
C ALA A 22 -3.64 6.47 -14.11
N GLY A 23 -3.71 7.80 -14.19
CA GLY A 23 -3.34 8.70 -13.08
C GLY A 23 -4.50 9.06 -12.14
N LYS A 24 -5.73 9.14 -12.63
CA LYS A 24 -6.88 9.56 -11.79
C LYS A 24 -7.55 8.41 -11.06
N LEU A 25 -7.67 7.24 -11.69
CA LEU A 25 -8.36 6.11 -11.08
C LEU A 25 -7.68 5.61 -9.79
N PRO A 26 -6.35 5.43 -9.72
CA PRO A 26 -5.69 4.95 -8.49
C PRO A 26 -5.74 5.98 -7.36
N ARG A 27 -5.70 7.28 -7.69
CA ARG A 27 -5.76 8.35 -6.69
C ARG A 27 -7.14 8.41 -6.04
N VAL A 28 -8.21 8.42 -6.85
CA VAL A 28 -9.59 8.43 -6.38
C VAL A 28 -9.95 7.11 -5.67
N MET A 29 -9.55 5.96 -6.22
CA MET A 29 -9.72 4.67 -5.54
C MET A 29 -8.94 4.59 -4.23
N GLY A 30 -7.76 5.22 -4.14
CA GLY A 30 -6.97 5.27 -2.92
C GLY A 30 -7.69 6.02 -1.79
N ASP A 31 -8.21 7.21 -2.07
CA ASP A 31 -8.98 8.01 -1.11
C ASP A 31 -10.29 7.31 -0.71
N PHE A 32 -10.99 6.70 -1.69
CA PHE A 32 -12.22 5.95 -1.46
C PHE A 32 -11.99 4.67 -0.65
N ALA A 33 -10.93 3.91 -0.96
CA ALA A 33 -10.55 2.71 -0.23
C ALA A 33 -10.14 3.03 1.21
N LYS A 34 -9.49 4.18 1.45
CA LYS A 34 -9.15 4.65 2.81
C LYS A 34 -10.41 4.92 3.64
N GLY A 35 -11.42 5.56 3.04
CA GLY A 35 -12.72 5.79 3.68
C GLY A 35 -13.46 4.50 4.02
N ILE A 36 -13.55 3.57 3.07
CA ILE A 36 -14.19 2.25 3.30
C ILE A 36 -13.40 1.44 4.33
N LYS A 37 -12.06 1.47 4.31
CA LYS A 37 -11.23 0.76 5.28
C LYS A 37 -11.37 1.33 6.69
N ALA A 38 -11.43 2.65 6.84
CA ALA A 38 -11.69 3.30 8.12
C ALA A 38 -13.10 2.99 8.64
N PHE A 39 -14.11 2.98 7.77
CA PHE A 39 -15.47 2.59 8.11
C PHE A 39 -15.56 1.13 8.56
N LYS A 40 -14.91 0.22 7.82
CA LYS A 40 -14.84 -1.20 8.16
C LYS A 40 -14.06 -1.44 9.45
N ALA A 41 -12.98 -0.70 9.68
CA ALA A 41 -12.18 -0.77 10.89
C ALA A 41 -12.97 -0.28 12.10
N GLY A 42 -13.61 0.90 12.04
CA GLY A 42 -14.41 1.42 13.15
C GLY A 42 -15.61 0.52 13.49
N MET A 43 -16.27 -0.06 12.48
CA MET A 43 -17.37 -1.01 12.69
C MET A 43 -16.89 -2.36 13.24
N LYS A 44 -15.62 -2.73 13.03
CA LYS A 44 -15.01 -3.93 13.63
C LYS A 44 -14.43 -3.63 15.02
N GLU A 45 -14.04 -2.38 15.28
CA GLU A 45 -13.57 -1.90 16.59
C GLU A 45 -14.72 -1.79 17.59
N GLU A 46 -15.94 -1.45 17.17
CA GLU A 46 -17.14 -1.59 18.01
C GLU A 46 -17.46 -3.06 18.38
N ASP A 47 -17.08 -4.01 17.53
CA ASP A 47 -17.27 -5.45 17.75
C ASP A 47 -16.08 -6.09 18.53
N GLU A 48 -14.90 -5.45 18.49
CA GLU A 48 -13.62 -5.99 18.98
C GLU A 48 -12.91 -5.06 19.99
N ALA A 49 -13.69 -4.21 20.69
CA ALA A 49 -13.20 -3.28 21.72
C ALA A 49 -12.60 -3.94 22.97
N GLU A 50 -12.47 -5.27 23.02
CA GLU A 50 -11.81 -5.96 24.14
C GLU A 50 -10.39 -6.47 23.87
N THR A 51 -9.83 -6.50 22.64
CA THR A 51 -8.45 -7.01 22.50
C THR A 51 -7.71 -6.49 21.24
N THR A 52 -6.80 -5.53 21.47
CA THR A 52 -5.53 -5.25 20.73
C THR A 52 -5.46 -3.93 19.96
N PRO A 53 -4.47 -3.05 20.25
CA PRO A 53 -4.23 -1.82 19.49
C PRO A 53 -3.72 -2.11 18.06
N PRO A 54 -4.15 -1.33 17.05
CA PRO A 54 -3.84 -1.61 15.65
C PRO A 54 -2.36 -1.37 15.37
N ALA A 55 -1.69 -2.43 14.91
CA ALA A 55 -0.34 -2.39 14.38
C ALA A 55 -0.23 -1.27 13.33
N GLN A 56 0.53 -0.23 13.69
CA GLN A 56 1.03 0.77 12.77
C GLN A 56 1.70 0.05 11.61
N VAL A 57 1.31 0.43 10.40
CA VAL A 57 2.05 0.16 9.17
C VAL A 57 3.54 0.38 9.44
N PRO A 58 4.42 -0.64 9.28
CA PRO A 58 5.84 -0.45 9.55
C PRO A 58 6.37 0.66 8.64
N PRO A 59 7.18 1.60 9.15
CA PRO A 59 7.80 2.62 8.31
C PRO A 59 8.64 1.93 7.22
N PRO A 60 8.55 2.37 5.95
CA PRO A 60 9.42 1.89 4.88
C PRO A 60 10.84 2.43 5.16
N GLY A 61 11.56 1.73 6.03
CA GLY A 61 12.91 2.09 6.46
C GLY A 61 13.72 0.90 6.97
N ALA A 62 13.08 -0.22 7.32
CA ALA A 62 13.79 -1.42 7.77
C ALA A 62 14.37 -2.28 6.63
N ALA A 63 13.97 -2.06 5.37
CA ALA A 63 14.48 -2.80 4.21
C ALA A 63 15.74 -2.18 3.56
N ALA A 64 16.26 -1.06 4.09
CA ALA A 64 17.52 -0.47 3.62
C ALA A 64 18.74 -0.85 4.48
N SER A 65 18.56 -1.64 5.55
CA SER A 65 19.63 -2.03 6.48
C SER A 65 20.13 -3.46 6.26
N ALA A 66 20.28 -3.89 5.00
CA ALA A 66 20.85 -5.22 4.70
C ALA A 66 21.69 -5.26 3.40
N ALA A 67 22.25 -4.14 2.94
CA ALA A 67 23.14 -4.13 1.79
C ALA A 67 24.28 -3.11 1.94
N ALA A 68 25.32 -3.48 2.71
CA ALA A 68 26.74 -3.27 2.35
C ALA A 68 27.67 -3.63 3.52
N PRO A 69 28.33 -4.80 3.49
CA PRO A 69 29.61 -5.01 4.15
C PRO A 69 30.71 -4.56 3.19
N ALA A 70 31.24 -3.35 3.33
CA ALA A 70 32.46 -2.94 2.63
C ALA A 70 33.08 -1.74 3.36
N GLY A 71 34.33 -1.93 3.80
CA GLY A 71 35.00 -1.12 4.81
C GLY A 71 35.13 0.37 4.53
N ALA A 72 35.04 1.15 5.59
CA ALA A 72 35.43 2.56 5.62
C ALA A 72 35.50 3.10 7.07
N ALA A 73 36.27 2.46 7.95
CA ALA A 73 36.55 3.03 9.28
C ALA A 73 37.85 2.54 9.93
N ASP A 74 38.90 2.31 9.14
CA ASP A 74 40.27 2.29 9.66
C ASP A 74 40.71 3.75 9.83
N ARG A 75 40.53 4.30 11.04
CA ARG A 75 40.96 5.65 11.39
C ARG A 75 42.46 5.60 11.73
N PRO A 76 43.33 6.29 10.97
CA PRO A 76 44.70 6.48 11.37
C PRO A 76 44.75 7.49 12.54
N ARG A 77 45.82 7.41 13.34
CA ARG A 77 46.27 8.36 14.39
C ARG A 77 46.07 7.88 15.84
N GLU A 78 46.85 6.88 16.22
CA GLU A 78 47.54 6.87 17.52
C GLU A 78 48.56 8.01 17.53
N HIS A 79 48.30 9.05 18.32
CA HIS A 79 49.29 10.00 18.82
C HIS A 79 48.66 10.69 20.04
N VAL A 80 49.43 10.67 21.13
CA VAL A 80 49.20 11.22 22.50
C VAL A 80 48.69 10.20 23.51
#